data_AF-A0A1M6ML73-F1
#
_entry.id   AF-A0A1M6ML73-F1
#
_cell.length_a   1.000
_cell.length_b   1.000
_cell.length_c   1.000
_cell.angle_alpha   90.00
_cell.angle_beta   90.00
_cell.angle_gamma   90.00
#
_symmetry.space_group_name_H-M   'P 1'
#
loop_
_entity.id
_entity.type
_entity.pdbx_description
1 polymer ?
#
loop_
_entity_poly.entity_id
_entity_poly.type
_entity_poly.pdbx_seq_one_letter_code
_entity_poly.pdbx_strand_id
1 'polypeptide(L)'
;MKNLLFLIFWIFSPAILLASEFPLLFDVTDVASDDVLNVREDPSPNSEIWGTIAFNERNVEVIGLSEDRKWGQINSGEISGWVSMRYLSPVPDADWFLSSAQLRCGGTEPFWDMTMNAPSQGVASFQAMVEETPRVYSIDWHGGQIARMNNVIGLGGRNTDGPNGFSAVIRRTDCHDGMSDMSFGLAIDLFLHGDGAPEGYEGCCSIRP
;
A
#
# COMPACT_ATOMS: atom_id res chain seq x y z
N MET A 1 -56.89 38.58 6.54
CA MET A 1 -56.36 37.28 7.00
C MET A 1 -55.86 36.50 5.80
N LYS A 2 -54.54 36.48 5.54
CA LYS A 2 -53.83 35.51 4.68
C LYS A 2 -52.35 35.89 4.66
N ASN A 3 -51.61 35.42 5.66
CA ASN A 3 -50.15 35.46 5.63
C ASN A 3 -49.67 34.15 5.00
N LEU A 4 -49.06 34.25 3.82
CA LEU A 4 -48.47 33.14 3.09
C LEU A 4 -47.00 33.04 3.53
N LEU A 5 -46.68 32.09 4.43
CA LEU A 5 -45.30 31.75 4.75
C LEU A 5 -44.75 30.79 3.70
N PHE A 6 -43.76 31.24 2.93
CA PHE A 6 -42.91 30.38 2.10
C PHE A 6 -41.82 29.77 2.98
N LEU A 7 -41.90 28.45 3.23
CA LEU A 7 -40.81 27.68 3.82
C LEU A 7 -39.89 27.20 2.69
N ILE A 8 -38.70 27.79 2.61
CA ILE A 8 -37.60 27.34 1.75
C ILE A 8 -36.93 26.16 2.47
N PHE A 9 -37.13 24.96 1.96
CA PHE A 9 -36.43 23.75 2.42
C PHE A 9 -35.05 23.74 1.73
N TRP A 10 -34.00 24.10 2.46
CA TRP A 10 -32.61 23.91 2.02
C TRP A 10 -32.32 22.41 1.98
N ILE A 11 -32.30 21.84 0.78
CA ILE A 11 -31.80 20.48 0.54
C ILE A 11 -30.28 20.55 0.65
N PHE A 12 -29.74 20.28 1.84
CA PHE A 12 -28.34 19.90 1.98
C PHE A 12 -28.19 18.54 1.31
N SER A 13 -27.73 18.52 0.05
CA SER A 13 -27.24 17.28 -0.55
C SER A 13 -26.07 16.79 0.30
N PRO A 14 -26.12 15.58 0.87
CA PRO A 14 -24.93 14.99 1.45
C PRO A 14 -23.95 14.81 0.29
N ALA A 15 -22.82 15.52 0.34
CA ALA A 15 -21.69 15.17 -0.49
C ALA A 15 -21.33 13.73 -0.13
N ILE A 16 -21.61 12.79 -1.04
CA ILE A 16 -21.15 11.42 -0.90
C ILE A 16 -19.64 11.53 -1.00
N LEU A 17 -18.99 11.54 0.16
CA LEU A 17 -17.54 11.49 0.28
C LEU A 17 -17.16 10.08 -0.20
N LEU A 18 -16.78 9.95 -1.47
CA LEU A 18 -16.16 8.73 -1.96
C LEU A 18 -14.82 8.62 -1.22
N ALA A 19 -14.78 7.80 -0.18
CA ALA A 19 -13.54 7.39 0.44
C ALA A 19 -12.79 6.57 -0.61
N SER A 20 -11.83 7.20 -1.28
CA SER A 20 -10.82 6.48 -2.06
C SER A 20 -10.11 5.52 -1.12
N GLU A 21 -10.15 4.23 -1.44
CA GLU A 21 -9.54 3.20 -0.59
C GLU A 21 -8.03 3.19 -0.84
N PHE A 22 -7.23 3.52 0.18
CA PHE A 22 -5.75 3.52 0.15
C PHE A 22 -5.17 2.21 0.72
N PRO A 23 -3.97 1.76 0.31
CA PRO A 23 -2.98 2.51 -0.48
C PRO A 23 -3.25 2.55 -1.98
N LEU A 24 -2.68 3.56 -2.65
CA LEU A 24 -2.72 3.80 -4.09
C LEU A 24 -1.39 4.41 -4.57
N LEU A 25 -1.06 4.20 -5.85
CA LEU A 25 0.13 4.77 -6.47
C LEU A 25 -0.16 6.11 -7.15
N PHE A 26 0.78 7.04 -7.01
CA PHE A 26 0.74 8.38 -7.59
C PHE A 26 2.06 8.74 -8.27
N ASP A 27 2.01 9.57 -9.28
CA ASP A 27 3.17 10.21 -9.88
C ASP A 27 3.26 11.66 -9.44
N VAL A 28 4.48 12.16 -9.23
CA VAL A 28 4.71 13.58 -8.98
C VAL A 28 4.51 14.37 -10.26
N THR A 29 3.70 15.43 -10.17
CA THR A 29 3.34 16.33 -11.26
C THR A 29 3.40 17.78 -10.80
N ASP A 30 3.54 18.72 -11.75
CA ASP A 30 3.51 20.17 -11.49
C ASP A 30 4.57 20.70 -10.51
N VAL A 31 5.70 19.98 -10.39
CA VAL A 31 6.93 20.44 -9.71
C VAL A 31 7.95 20.80 -10.78
N ALA A 32 8.61 21.96 -10.64
CA ALA A 32 9.61 22.40 -11.60
C ALA A 32 10.83 21.45 -11.60
N SER A 33 11.51 21.32 -12.73
CA SER A 33 12.64 20.37 -12.89
C SER A 33 13.86 20.70 -12.03
N ASP A 34 13.95 21.92 -11.53
CA ASP A 34 14.97 22.42 -10.61
C ASP A 34 14.48 22.55 -9.16
N ASP A 35 13.32 21.98 -8.85
CA ASP A 35 12.69 21.97 -7.53
C ASP A 35 12.40 20.53 -7.05
N VAL A 36 11.87 20.41 -5.84
CA VAL A 36 11.53 19.13 -5.20
C VAL A 36 10.17 19.20 -4.52
N LEU A 37 9.51 18.04 -4.37
CA LEU A 37 8.32 17.92 -3.53
C LEU A 37 8.76 17.63 -2.09
N ASN A 38 8.44 18.52 -1.17
CA ASN A 38 8.77 18.34 0.25
C ASN A 38 7.87 17.28 0.91
N VAL A 39 8.48 16.41 1.70
CA VAL A 39 7.83 15.49 2.65
C VAL A 39 7.92 16.12 4.03
N ARG A 40 6.76 16.31 4.67
CA ARG A 40 6.64 17.05 5.93
C ARG A 40 6.21 16.17 7.09
N GLU A 41 6.57 16.57 8.30
CA GLU A 41 6.18 15.90 9.55
C GLU A 41 4.64 15.87 9.74
N ASP A 42 3.98 17.00 9.54
CA ASP A 42 2.53 17.18 9.66
C ASP A 42 1.90 17.58 8.31
N PRO A 43 0.58 17.37 8.13
CA PRO A 43 -0.18 17.81 6.96
C PRO A 43 -0.40 19.34 6.96
N SER A 44 0.70 20.09 6.92
CA SER A 44 0.73 21.55 7.03
C SER A 44 1.90 22.14 6.24
N PRO A 45 1.70 23.25 5.51
CA PRO A 45 2.78 23.87 4.74
C PRO A 45 3.86 24.51 5.63
N ASN A 46 3.58 24.70 6.92
CA ASN A 46 4.49 25.30 7.90
C ASN A 46 5.23 24.26 8.75
N SER A 47 4.93 22.97 8.57
CA SER A 47 5.57 21.87 9.28
C SER A 47 7.04 21.71 8.88
N GLU A 48 7.84 21.10 9.75
CA GLU A 48 9.21 20.70 9.41
C GLU A 48 9.25 19.80 8.16
N ILE A 49 10.32 19.92 7.39
CA ILE A 49 10.60 19.11 6.20
C ILE A 49 11.53 17.98 6.63
N TRP A 50 11.06 16.74 6.58
CA TRP A 50 11.85 15.56 6.95
C TRP A 50 12.48 14.87 5.74
N GLY A 51 11.97 15.14 4.54
CA GLY A 51 12.49 14.54 3.32
C GLY A 51 12.03 15.27 2.08
N THR A 52 12.50 14.80 0.94
CA THR A 52 12.14 15.34 -0.37
C THR A 52 11.96 14.22 -1.38
N ILE A 53 11.14 14.47 -2.38
CA ILE A 53 10.88 13.59 -3.52
C ILE A 53 11.24 14.34 -4.80
N ALA A 54 11.81 13.63 -5.78
CA ALA A 54 12.15 14.21 -7.06
C ALA A 54 10.91 14.76 -7.79
N PHE A 55 11.10 15.82 -8.58
CA PHE A 55 10.04 16.51 -9.33
C PHE A 55 9.24 15.61 -10.29
N ASN A 56 9.80 14.46 -10.67
CA ASN A 56 9.22 13.49 -11.60
C ASN A 56 9.17 12.06 -11.03
N GLU A 57 9.23 11.91 -9.71
CA GLU A 57 9.14 10.60 -9.07
C GLU A 57 7.86 9.87 -9.50
N ARG A 58 7.98 8.57 -9.70
CA ARG A 58 6.89 7.72 -10.21
C ARG A 58 6.49 6.70 -9.17
N ASN A 59 5.22 6.29 -9.19
CA ASN A 59 4.70 5.24 -8.31
C ASN A 59 4.98 5.48 -6.82
N VAL A 60 4.78 6.71 -6.36
CA VAL A 60 4.75 7.06 -4.94
C VAL A 60 3.50 6.43 -4.31
N GLU A 61 3.71 5.51 -3.38
CA GLU A 61 2.61 4.94 -2.60
C GLU A 61 2.09 5.98 -1.58
N VAL A 62 0.82 6.34 -1.72
CA VAL A 62 0.07 7.10 -0.71
C VAL A 62 -0.77 6.12 0.08
N ILE A 63 -0.62 6.16 1.40
CA ILE A 63 -1.15 5.20 2.37
C ILE A 63 -2.47 5.68 2.96
N GLY A 64 -2.67 6.99 3.01
CA GLY A 64 -3.86 7.63 3.54
C GLY A 64 -3.88 9.12 3.23
N LEU A 65 -4.95 9.80 3.65
CA LEU A 65 -5.11 11.23 3.47
C LEU A 65 -5.36 11.95 4.80
N SER A 66 -5.02 13.23 4.84
CA SER A 66 -5.48 14.13 5.89
C SER A 66 -7.01 14.25 5.86
N GLU A 67 -7.59 14.70 6.97
CA GLU A 67 -9.04 14.93 7.08
C GLU A 67 -9.57 15.86 5.96
N ASP A 68 -8.81 16.89 5.61
CA ASP A 68 -9.15 17.83 4.53
C ASP A 68 -8.74 17.35 3.13
N ARG A 69 -8.14 16.15 3.03
CA ARG A 69 -7.70 15.46 1.81
C ARG A 69 -6.66 16.20 0.98
N LYS A 70 -6.04 17.27 1.51
CA LYS A 70 -5.01 18.02 0.80
C LYS A 70 -3.62 17.40 0.93
N TRP A 71 -3.45 16.49 1.88
CA TRP A 71 -2.18 15.84 2.16
C TRP A 71 -2.32 14.34 2.05
N GLY A 72 -1.35 13.70 1.41
CA GLY A 72 -1.19 12.26 1.35
C GLY A 72 -0.07 11.82 2.28
N GLN A 73 -0.34 10.81 3.08
CA GLN A 73 0.67 10.17 3.91
C GLN A 73 1.45 9.16 3.07
N ILE A 74 2.77 9.18 3.15
CA ILE A 74 3.67 8.29 2.43
C ILE A 74 4.74 7.76 3.39
N ASN A 75 5.39 6.66 3.03
CA ASN A 75 6.62 6.23 3.69
C ASN A 75 7.85 6.79 2.95
N SER A 76 8.81 7.34 3.69
CA SER A 76 10.08 7.84 3.18
C SER A 76 11.21 7.44 4.12
N GLY A 77 12.07 6.51 3.69
CA GLY A 77 13.04 5.88 4.59
C GLY A 77 12.34 4.99 5.63
N GLU A 78 12.60 5.25 6.92
CA GLU A 78 12.06 4.51 8.07
C GLU A 78 10.93 5.27 8.80
N ILE A 79 10.41 6.33 8.21
CA ILE A 79 9.36 7.17 8.80
C ILE A 79 8.23 7.42 7.81
N SER A 80 7.02 7.65 8.32
CA SER A 80 5.93 8.22 7.53
C SER A 80 5.96 9.75 7.54
N GLY A 81 5.55 10.37 6.43
CA GLY A 81 5.40 11.83 6.33
C GLY A 81 4.31 12.23 5.33
N TRP A 82 4.12 13.54 5.17
CA TRP A 82 3.01 14.12 4.41
C TRP A 82 3.48 14.91 3.19
N VAL A 83 2.83 14.66 2.06
CA VAL A 83 3.04 15.40 0.81
C VAL A 83 1.74 16.06 0.35
N SER A 84 1.87 17.22 -0.31
CA SER A 84 0.71 17.93 -0.84
C SER A 84 0.13 17.20 -2.06
N MET A 85 -1.12 16.76 -1.96
CA MET A 85 -1.84 16.03 -3.04
C MET A 85 -2.00 16.86 -4.32
N ARG A 86 -1.83 18.19 -4.25
CA ARG A 86 -1.82 19.05 -5.44
C ARG A 86 -0.74 18.66 -6.46
N TYR A 87 0.36 18.09 -5.99
CA TYR A 87 1.51 17.71 -6.82
C TYR A 87 1.52 16.23 -7.16
N LEU A 88 0.40 15.53 -6.94
CA LEU A 88 0.27 14.09 -7.18
C LEU A 88 -0.88 13.81 -8.15
N SER A 89 -0.58 13.01 -9.16
CA SER A 89 -1.60 12.44 -10.06
C SER A 89 -1.69 10.93 -9.86
N PRO A 90 -2.89 10.35 -9.71
CA PRO A 90 -3.04 8.91 -9.53
C PRO A 90 -2.54 8.15 -10.76
N VAL A 91 -1.88 7.00 -10.52
CA VAL A 91 -1.50 6.06 -11.57
C VAL A 91 -2.70 5.14 -11.85
N PRO A 92 -3.27 5.16 -13.07
CA PRO A 92 -4.38 4.28 -13.42
C PRO A 92 -3.93 2.82 -13.50
N ASP A 93 -4.85 1.89 -13.21
CA ASP A 93 -4.64 0.44 -13.35
C ASP A 93 -3.43 -0.12 -12.58
N ALA A 94 -3.04 0.56 -11.49
CA ALA A 94 -1.89 0.20 -10.65
C ALA A 94 -2.31 -0.22 -9.23
N ASP A 95 -3.51 -0.79 -9.12
CA ASP A 95 -4.07 -1.25 -7.85
C ASP A 95 -3.33 -2.47 -7.28
N TRP A 96 -3.13 -2.47 -5.96
CA TRP A 96 -2.40 -3.53 -5.23
C TRP A 96 -3.03 -4.92 -5.34
N PHE A 97 -4.33 -5.00 -5.62
CA PHE A 97 -5.08 -6.25 -5.73
C PHE A 97 -5.04 -6.84 -7.15
N LEU A 98 -4.30 -6.25 -8.08
CA LEU A 98 -4.11 -6.81 -9.41
C LEU A 98 -3.04 -7.91 -9.36
N SER A 99 -3.21 -8.96 -10.19
CA SER A 99 -2.24 -10.05 -10.26
C SER A 99 -0.85 -9.62 -10.72
N SER A 100 -0.73 -8.44 -11.32
CA SER A 100 0.54 -7.82 -11.77
C SER A 100 1.12 -6.84 -10.77
N ALA A 101 0.46 -6.57 -9.64
CA ALA A 101 0.93 -5.61 -8.65
C ALA A 101 2.26 -6.07 -8.05
N GLN A 102 3.25 -5.17 -8.07
CA GLN A 102 4.51 -5.41 -7.39
C GLN A 102 4.35 -5.07 -5.92
N LEU A 103 4.54 -6.07 -5.06
CA LEU A 103 4.35 -5.94 -3.61
C LEU A 103 5.62 -6.31 -2.90
N ARG A 104 5.93 -5.56 -1.84
CA ARG A 104 6.95 -5.93 -0.86
C ARG A 104 6.29 -6.01 0.50
N CYS A 105 6.38 -7.18 1.10
CA CYS A 105 5.88 -7.47 2.44
C CYS A 105 7.04 -7.83 3.36
N GLY A 106 6.84 -7.66 4.67
CA GLY A 106 7.82 -8.10 5.66
C GLY A 106 7.28 -7.97 7.07
N GLY A 107 8.01 -8.60 7.99
CA GLY A 107 7.69 -8.59 9.41
C GLY A 107 8.96 -8.54 10.26
N THR A 108 8.76 -8.18 11.51
CA THR A 108 9.80 -8.01 12.52
C THR A 108 9.56 -9.08 13.59
N GLU A 109 10.55 -9.96 13.77
CA GLU A 109 10.51 -11.09 14.70
C GLU A 109 9.61 -12.30 14.32
N PRO A 110 10.18 -13.32 13.64
CA PRO A 110 11.49 -13.29 13.00
C PRO A 110 11.53 -12.22 11.91
N PHE A 111 12.69 -11.64 11.63
CA PHE A 111 12.82 -10.71 10.51
C PHE A 111 12.73 -11.47 9.18
N TRP A 112 11.80 -11.06 8.33
CA TRP A 112 11.58 -11.65 7.02
C TRP A 112 11.08 -10.60 6.03
N ASP A 113 11.35 -10.85 4.75
CA ASP A 113 10.74 -10.11 3.66
C ASP A 113 10.27 -11.04 2.54
N MET A 114 9.28 -10.58 1.79
CA MET A 114 8.77 -11.25 0.61
C MET A 114 8.46 -10.22 -0.48
N THR A 115 8.97 -10.46 -1.67
CA THR A 115 8.58 -9.72 -2.88
C THR A 115 7.61 -10.54 -3.72
N MET A 116 6.69 -9.88 -4.41
CA MET A 116 5.74 -10.48 -5.35
C MET A 116 5.76 -9.68 -6.64
N ASN A 117 5.74 -10.38 -7.78
CA ASN A 117 5.89 -9.82 -9.12
C ASN A 117 7.20 -9.03 -9.34
N ALA A 118 8.23 -9.30 -8.53
CA ALA A 118 9.55 -8.69 -8.63
C ALA A 118 10.64 -9.77 -8.43
N PRO A 119 11.70 -9.81 -9.26
CA PRO A 119 12.03 -8.85 -10.34
C PRO A 119 11.23 -9.05 -11.64
N SER A 120 10.39 -10.08 -11.73
CA SER A 120 9.52 -10.32 -12.88
C SER A 120 8.13 -10.77 -12.45
N GLN A 121 7.15 -10.49 -13.31
CA GLN A 121 5.76 -10.90 -13.08
C GLN A 121 5.65 -12.42 -12.87
N GLY A 122 4.81 -12.82 -11.92
CA GLY A 122 4.58 -14.21 -11.55
C GLY A 122 5.66 -14.82 -10.64
N VAL A 123 6.68 -14.06 -10.23
CA VAL A 123 7.71 -14.53 -9.30
C VAL A 123 7.46 -13.96 -7.91
N ALA A 124 7.57 -14.82 -6.90
CA ALA A 124 7.68 -14.40 -5.51
C ALA A 124 9.00 -14.89 -4.90
N SER A 125 9.62 -14.05 -4.06
CA SER A 125 10.88 -14.36 -3.39
C SER A 125 10.71 -14.10 -1.90
N PHE A 126 10.97 -15.10 -1.07
CA PHE A 126 10.94 -15.00 0.38
C PHE A 126 12.36 -15.10 0.95
N GLN A 127 12.67 -14.26 1.92
CA GLN A 127 13.95 -14.26 2.63
C GLN A 127 13.71 -14.07 4.12
N ALA A 128 14.10 -15.04 4.93
CA ALA A 128 14.22 -14.88 6.38
C ALA A 128 15.66 -14.50 6.74
N MET A 129 15.87 -13.67 7.76
CA MET A 129 17.23 -13.27 8.16
C MET A 129 18.13 -14.44 8.60
N VAL A 130 17.53 -15.56 9.04
CA VAL A 130 18.27 -16.75 9.46
C VAL A 130 18.72 -17.63 8.28
N GLU A 131 18.25 -17.34 7.06
CA GLU A 131 18.57 -18.08 5.85
C GLU A 131 19.61 -17.33 5.01
N GLU A 132 20.52 -18.06 4.37
CA GLU A 132 21.55 -17.45 3.50
C GLU A 132 21.02 -17.14 2.10
N THR A 133 20.02 -17.90 1.63
CA THR A 133 19.53 -17.84 0.26
C THR A 133 18.01 -17.67 0.21
N PRO A 134 17.48 -16.83 -0.69
CA PRO A 134 16.05 -16.63 -0.79
C PRO A 134 15.36 -17.87 -1.37
N ARG A 135 14.16 -18.15 -0.87
CA ARG A 135 13.26 -19.16 -1.42
C ARG A 135 12.42 -18.52 -2.53
N VAL A 136 12.56 -19.04 -3.75
CA VAL A 136 11.87 -18.51 -4.94
C VAL A 136 10.67 -19.39 -5.29
N TYR A 137 9.56 -18.76 -5.66
CA TYR A 137 8.29 -19.40 -6.00
C TYR A 137 7.73 -18.81 -7.31
N SER A 138 7.06 -19.65 -8.08
CA SER A 138 6.17 -19.24 -9.16
C SER A 138 4.76 -19.09 -8.62
N ILE A 139 4.18 -17.89 -8.75
CA ILE A 139 2.79 -17.59 -8.39
C ILE A 139 1.88 -18.33 -9.37
N ASP A 140 1.09 -19.29 -8.87
CA ASP A 140 0.22 -20.14 -9.69
C ASP A 140 -1.26 -19.74 -9.60
N TRP A 141 -1.66 -19.05 -8.53
CA TRP A 141 -2.99 -18.46 -8.41
C TRP A 141 -2.98 -17.16 -7.61
N HIS A 142 -3.93 -16.28 -7.96
CA HIS A 142 -4.20 -15.03 -7.28
C HIS A 142 -5.68 -14.68 -7.49
N GLY A 143 -6.36 -14.21 -6.45
CA GLY A 143 -7.77 -13.84 -6.55
C GLY A 143 -8.28 -13.01 -5.38
N GLY A 144 -9.26 -12.15 -5.66
CA GLY A 144 -9.96 -11.38 -4.65
C GLY A 144 -11.18 -12.09 -4.06
N GLN A 145 -11.73 -11.53 -2.98
CA GLN A 145 -13.02 -11.96 -2.46
C GLN A 145 -14.17 -11.59 -3.40
N ILE A 146 -15.10 -12.52 -3.64
CA ILE A 146 -16.26 -12.30 -4.52
C ILE A 146 -17.21 -11.22 -3.96
N ALA A 147 -17.43 -11.20 -2.64
CA ALA A 147 -18.40 -10.32 -1.99
C ALA A 147 -17.86 -8.93 -1.63
N ARG A 148 -16.53 -8.78 -1.55
CA ARG A 148 -15.83 -7.53 -1.22
C ARG A 148 -14.59 -7.43 -2.09
N MET A 149 -14.84 -7.07 -3.34
CA MET A 149 -13.78 -6.81 -4.30
C MET A 149 -12.84 -5.74 -3.72
N ASN A 150 -11.53 -5.89 -3.92
CA ASN A 150 -10.49 -4.89 -3.64
C ASN A 150 -10.11 -4.66 -2.16
N ASN A 151 -10.63 -5.44 -1.21
CA ASN A 151 -10.24 -5.34 0.21
C ASN A 151 -9.32 -6.47 0.68
N VAL A 152 -9.42 -7.63 0.06
CA VAL A 152 -8.64 -8.82 0.40
C VAL A 152 -8.31 -9.58 -0.87
N ILE A 153 -7.05 -9.97 -1.01
CA ILE A 153 -6.62 -10.96 -2.01
C ILE A 153 -6.04 -12.18 -1.31
N GLY A 154 -6.28 -13.34 -1.91
CA GLY A 154 -5.52 -14.55 -1.65
C GLY A 154 -4.58 -14.81 -2.82
N LEU A 155 -3.42 -15.37 -2.53
CA LEU A 155 -2.48 -15.81 -3.54
C LEU A 155 -1.64 -16.99 -3.04
N GLY A 156 -1.08 -17.73 -3.98
CA GLY A 156 -0.17 -18.83 -3.68
C GLY A 156 0.75 -19.14 -4.83
N GLY A 157 1.70 -20.02 -4.55
CA GLY A 157 2.68 -20.42 -5.52
C GLY A 157 3.49 -21.62 -5.06
N ARG A 158 4.30 -22.14 -5.98
CA ARG A 158 5.14 -23.32 -5.75
C ARG A 158 6.58 -23.04 -6.14
N ASN A 159 7.49 -23.65 -5.39
CA ASN A 159 8.90 -23.67 -5.75
C ASN A 159 9.08 -24.55 -7.00
N THR A 160 9.95 -24.15 -7.91
CA THR A 160 10.22 -24.89 -9.16
C THR A 160 10.86 -26.24 -8.92
N ASP A 161 11.58 -26.40 -7.81
CA ASP A 161 12.48 -27.54 -7.57
C ASP A 161 11.99 -28.47 -6.46
N GLY A 162 10.75 -28.32 -5.98
CA GLY A 162 10.26 -29.17 -4.90
C GLY A 162 8.78 -29.04 -4.55
N PRO A 163 8.31 -29.80 -3.53
CA PRO A 163 6.93 -29.77 -3.08
C PRO A 163 6.57 -28.49 -2.32
N ASN A 164 7.58 -27.66 -2.01
CA ASN A 164 7.45 -26.42 -1.26
C ASN A 164 6.57 -25.41 -1.99
N GLY A 165 5.75 -24.70 -1.24
CA GLY A 165 4.89 -23.65 -1.74
C GLY A 165 4.56 -22.64 -0.66
N PHE A 166 3.77 -21.65 -1.03
CA PHE A 166 3.22 -20.69 -0.10
C PHE A 166 1.75 -20.44 -0.38
N SER A 167 1.04 -20.00 0.65
CA SER A 167 -0.29 -19.42 0.57
C SER A 167 -0.31 -18.17 1.42
N ALA A 168 -0.86 -17.09 0.89
CA ALA A 168 -0.92 -15.80 1.56
C ALA A 168 -2.29 -15.16 1.42
N VAL A 169 -2.65 -14.34 2.40
CA VAL A 169 -3.81 -13.45 2.36
C VAL A 169 -3.33 -12.04 2.67
N ILE A 170 -3.54 -11.11 1.74
CA ILE A 170 -3.23 -9.70 1.93
C ILE A 170 -4.53 -8.93 2.09
N ARG A 171 -4.61 -8.08 3.12
CA ARG A 171 -5.81 -7.29 3.46
C ARG A 171 -5.47 -5.83 3.54
N ARG A 172 -6.41 -4.99 3.10
CA ARG A 172 -6.41 -3.56 3.35
C ARG A 172 -6.76 -3.30 4.82
N THR A 173 -5.78 -2.92 5.61
CA THR A 173 -5.91 -2.58 7.02
C THR A 173 -4.69 -1.79 7.46
N ASP A 174 -4.85 -0.93 8.46
CA ASP A 174 -3.73 -0.28 9.11
C ASP A 174 -2.79 -1.35 9.69
N CYS A 175 -1.51 -1.21 9.42
CA CYS A 175 -0.46 -2.13 9.84
C CYS A 175 0.79 -1.35 10.27
N HIS A 176 1.44 -1.84 11.33
CA HIS A 176 2.71 -1.33 11.83
C HIS A 176 3.67 -2.49 12.03
N ASP A 177 4.94 -2.26 11.72
CA ASP A 177 6.01 -3.25 11.90
C ASP A 177 6.59 -3.24 13.33
N GLY A 178 6.08 -2.39 14.23
CA GLY A 178 6.50 -2.33 15.63
C GLY A 178 7.94 -1.90 15.90
N MET A 179 8.71 -1.57 14.86
CA MET A 179 10.15 -1.25 14.95
C MET A 179 10.50 0.08 14.29
N SER A 180 9.71 0.53 13.32
CA SER A 180 9.85 1.83 12.65
C SER A 180 8.67 2.75 12.95
N ASP A 181 8.80 4.02 12.59
CA ASP A 181 7.70 4.99 12.63
C ASP A 181 6.90 4.99 11.31
N MET A 182 6.95 3.87 10.57
CA MET A 182 6.17 3.69 9.34
C MET A 182 4.76 3.19 9.64
N SER A 183 3.82 3.73 8.87
CA SER A 183 2.45 3.23 8.74
C SER A 183 2.31 2.49 7.43
N PHE A 184 1.55 1.40 7.40
CA PHE A 184 1.25 0.65 6.18
C PHE A 184 -0.26 0.48 6.06
N GLY A 185 -0.75 0.45 4.81
CA GLY A 185 -2.17 0.26 4.52
C GLY A 185 -2.56 -1.18 4.17
N LEU A 186 -1.58 -2.10 4.18
CA LEU A 186 -1.77 -3.50 3.86
C LEU A 186 -1.09 -4.39 4.91
N ALA A 187 -1.77 -5.46 5.30
CA ALA A 187 -1.23 -6.53 6.15
C ALA A 187 -1.29 -7.88 5.44
N ILE A 188 -0.39 -8.78 5.78
CA ILE A 188 -0.28 -10.14 5.22
C ILE A 188 -0.31 -11.20 6.31
N ASP A 189 -1.10 -12.26 6.07
CA ASP A 189 -0.88 -13.57 6.68
C ASP A 189 -0.21 -14.45 5.62
N LEU A 190 0.97 -14.98 5.91
CA LEU A 190 1.76 -15.82 5.01
C LEU A 190 1.98 -17.20 5.64
N PHE A 191 1.77 -18.25 4.86
CA PHE A 191 2.04 -19.63 5.25
C PHE A 191 2.94 -20.29 4.21
N LEU A 192 4.15 -20.65 4.61
CA LEU A 192 5.05 -21.49 3.83
C LEU A 192 4.77 -22.96 4.17
N HIS A 193 4.71 -23.83 3.16
CA HIS A 193 4.41 -25.24 3.35
C HIS A 193 5.23 -26.13 2.41
N GLY A 194 5.37 -27.41 2.74
CA GLY A 194 6.18 -28.38 2.00
C GLY A 194 6.10 -29.77 2.64
N ASP A 195 7.21 -30.49 2.67
CA ASP A 195 7.28 -31.83 3.31
C ASP A 195 7.34 -31.78 4.85
N GLY A 196 7.60 -30.60 5.41
CA GLY A 196 7.67 -30.34 6.84
C GLY A 196 6.40 -29.72 7.43
N ALA A 197 6.49 -29.32 8.71
CA ALA A 197 5.45 -28.51 9.34
C ALA A 197 5.36 -27.13 8.64
N PRO A 198 4.16 -26.60 8.39
CA PRO A 198 4.00 -25.25 7.85
C PRO A 198 4.59 -24.17 8.78
N GLU A 199 5.18 -23.16 8.17
CA GLU A 199 5.70 -21.96 8.86
C GLU A 199 4.75 -20.80 8.60
N GLY A 200 4.29 -20.13 9.66
CA GLY A 200 3.40 -18.97 9.57
C GLY A 200 4.14 -17.67 9.87
N TYR A 201 3.84 -16.65 9.09
CA TYR A 201 4.39 -15.30 9.22
C TYR A 201 3.27 -14.27 9.11
N GLU A 202 3.38 -13.21 9.91
CA GLU A 202 2.54 -12.01 9.80
C GLU A 202 3.42 -10.80 9.49
N GLY A 203 2.85 -9.79 8.85
CA GLY A 203 3.60 -8.59 8.50
C GLY A 203 2.79 -7.53 7.78
N CYS A 204 3.48 -6.47 7.37
CA CYS A 204 2.91 -5.37 6.59
C CYS A 204 3.38 -5.43 5.14
N CYS A 205 2.61 -4.85 4.21
CA CYS A 205 2.96 -4.75 2.80
C CYS A 205 2.92 -3.31 2.29
N SER A 206 3.71 -3.05 1.26
CA SER A 206 3.71 -1.83 0.45
C SER A 206 3.65 -2.18 -1.03
N ILE A 207 3.00 -1.32 -1.81
CA ILE A 207 3.05 -1.33 -3.27
C ILE A 207 4.39 -0.72 -3.67
N ARG A 208 5.31 -1.53 -4.17
CA ARG A 208 6.66 -1.09 -4.56
C ARG A 208 6.97 -1.62 -5.96
N PRO A 209 7.24 -0.75 -6.96
CA PRO A 209 7.79 -1.18 -8.24
C PRO A 209 9.24 -1.64 -8.14
#